data_AF-A0A6P7H3J1-F1
#
_entry.id   AF-A0A6P7H3J1-F1
#
_cell.length_a   1.000
_cell.length_b   1.000
_cell.length_c   1.000
_cell.angle_alpha   90.00
_cell.angle_beta   90.00
_cell.angle_gamma   90.00
#
_symmetry.space_group_name_H-M   'P 1'
#
loop_
_entity.id
_entity.type
_entity.pdbx_description
1 polymer ?
#
loop_
_entity_poly.entity_id
_entity_poly.type
_entity_poly.pdbx_seq_one_letter_code
_entity_poly.pdbx_strand_id
1 'polypeptide(L)'
;MPEEQSDHFIVYCSLKEFVNKSEIQMIYRRNLKDIDLEYFQNLLLYSPFFHILNIPDVNEKVLFFNSILRDLFDFVAPSKLMKIQKNRPPWLTDNIQLIITLRNKAFTRCKRTTTLAHRQYSLNINSTKKNNILPEFLNRPNEINSHFLSNALTNMPLNLNLLHFYNNNVRKNFSHLFKFETVGEIFVYQLLLEIKSKSTGSDLLTIDMILMCCPLIVRYVTNIINTCLANNVFPDASEKLEKLLEFYRFLK
;
A
#
# COMPACT_ATOMS: atom_id res chain seq x y z
N MET A 1 -68.28 -28.06 14.87
CA MET A 1 -66.98 -28.03 14.17
C MET A 1 -65.90 -27.84 15.21
N PRO A 2 -64.88 -28.70 15.29
CA PRO A 2 -63.67 -28.38 16.04
C PRO A 2 -62.66 -27.71 15.09
N GLU A 3 -62.12 -26.58 15.53
CA GLU A 3 -60.97 -25.93 14.90
C GLU A 3 -59.70 -26.71 15.28
N GLU A 4 -59.01 -27.25 14.27
CA GLU A 4 -57.66 -27.81 14.45
C GLU A 4 -56.67 -26.66 14.57
N GLN A 5 -56.28 -26.32 15.80
CA GLN A 5 -55.13 -25.45 16.05
C GLN A 5 -53.85 -26.30 15.94
N SER A 6 -53.01 -25.97 14.94
CA SER A 6 -51.69 -26.57 14.75
C SER A 6 -50.75 -26.13 15.88
N ASP A 7 -50.34 -27.08 16.72
CA ASP A 7 -49.34 -26.92 17.79
C ASP A 7 -47.93 -26.75 17.20
N HIS A 8 -47.61 -25.55 16.73
CA HIS A 8 -46.24 -25.16 16.38
C HIS A 8 -45.46 -24.75 17.64
N PHE A 9 -45.09 -25.73 18.47
CA PHE A 9 -44.15 -25.47 19.56
C PHE A 9 -42.75 -25.18 19.01
N ILE A 10 -42.20 -24.02 19.38
CA ILE A 10 -40.83 -23.63 19.03
C ILE A 10 -39.87 -24.54 19.79
N VAL A 11 -39.19 -25.44 19.06
CA VAL A 11 -38.06 -26.20 19.57
C VAL A 11 -36.83 -25.30 19.45
N TYR A 12 -36.25 -24.91 20.59
CA TYR A 12 -34.95 -24.23 20.63
C TYR A 12 -33.86 -25.18 21.12
N CYS A 13 -32.67 -25.02 20.57
CA CYS A 13 -31.46 -25.73 20.98
C CYS A 13 -30.45 -24.69 21.47
N SER A 14 -29.90 -24.90 22.68
CA SER A 14 -28.82 -24.07 23.21
C SER A 14 -27.48 -24.77 22.98
N LEU A 15 -26.70 -24.28 22.02
CA LEU A 15 -25.31 -24.71 21.81
C LEU A 15 -24.38 -23.81 22.63
N LYS A 16 -23.60 -24.41 23.52
CA LYS A 16 -22.45 -23.73 24.14
C LYS A 16 -21.25 -23.84 23.20
N GLU A 17 -21.06 -22.85 22.33
CA GLU A 17 -19.85 -22.76 21.53
C GLU A 17 -18.66 -22.34 22.39
N PHE A 18 -17.62 -23.16 22.41
CA PHE A 18 -16.29 -22.76 22.87
C PHE A 18 -15.65 -21.91 21.77
N VAL A 19 -15.98 -20.62 21.73
CA VAL A 19 -15.31 -19.69 20.81
C VAL A 19 -13.88 -19.51 21.31
N ASN A 20 -12.90 -20.02 20.57
CA ASN A 20 -11.51 -19.70 20.81
C ASN A 20 -11.37 -18.18 20.75
N LYS A 21 -10.92 -17.57 21.86
CA LYS A 21 -10.72 -16.14 21.97
C LYS A 21 -9.79 -15.72 20.83
N SER A 22 -10.23 -14.80 19.98
CA SER A 22 -9.42 -14.33 18.86
C SER A 22 -8.07 -13.85 19.36
N GLU A 23 -7.00 -14.24 18.66
CA GLU A 23 -5.65 -13.81 19.03
C GLU A 23 -5.60 -12.28 19.11
N ILE A 24 -5.17 -11.77 20.26
CA ILE A 24 -5.02 -10.33 20.46
C ILE A 24 -3.81 -9.91 19.64
N GLN A 25 -4.04 -9.17 18.56
CA GLN A 25 -2.95 -8.58 17.80
C GLN A 25 -2.47 -7.32 18.51
N MET A 26 -1.20 -7.28 18.88
CA MET A 26 -0.55 -6.10 19.44
C MET A 26 0.03 -5.27 18.29
N ILE A 27 -0.33 -3.99 18.20
CA ILE A 27 0.21 -3.08 17.18
C ILE A 27 0.72 -1.81 17.87
N TYR A 28 1.87 -1.30 17.42
CA TYR A 28 2.38 0.00 17.83
C TYR A 28 1.73 1.11 17.01
N ARG A 29 1.25 2.15 17.67
CA ARG A 29 0.65 3.32 17.01
C ARG A 29 1.10 4.62 17.67
N ARG A 30 1.38 5.65 16.86
CA ARG A 30 1.58 7.03 17.32
C ARG A 30 0.25 7.79 17.25
N ASN A 31 -0.05 8.59 18.28
CA ASN A 31 -1.18 9.50 18.23
C ASN A 31 -0.72 10.85 17.67
N LEU A 32 -1.01 11.10 16.40
CA LEU A 32 -0.61 12.33 15.72
C LEU A 32 -1.66 13.46 15.84
N LYS A 33 -2.83 13.18 16.41
CA LYS A 33 -3.94 14.16 16.47
C LYS A 33 -3.80 15.17 17.59
N ASP A 34 -3.15 14.78 18.68
CA ASP A 34 -3.02 15.58 19.89
C ASP A 34 -1.66 16.31 19.95
N ILE A 35 -0.99 16.46 18.80
CA ILE A 35 0.28 17.17 18.71
C ILE A 35 0.02 18.68 18.75
N ASP A 36 0.69 19.37 19.68
CA ASP A 36 0.79 20.83 19.65
C ASP A 36 1.63 21.26 18.43
N LEU A 37 0.94 21.82 17.43
CA LEU A 37 1.54 22.20 16.16
C LEU A 37 2.54 23.34 16.31
N GLU A 38 2.30 24.31 17.21
CA GLU A 38 3.19 25.45 17.40
C GLU A 38 4.47 25.00 18.07
N TYR A 39 4.36 24.17 19.12
CA TYR A 39 5.51 23.57 19.77
C TYR A 39 6.32 22.68 18.81
N PHE A 40 5.64 21.85 18.03
CA PHE A 40 6.29 20.97 17.05
C PHE A 40 7.01 21.74 15.94
N GLN A 41 6.42 22.83 15.42
CA GLN A 41 7.07 23.69 14.43
C GLN A 41 8.33 24.35 14.98
N ASN A 42 8.30 24.80 16.24
CA ASN A 42 9.48 25.33 16.91
C ASN A 42 10.58 24.27 17.00
N LEU A 43 10.26 23.04 17.41
CA LEU A 43 11.22 21.94 17.45
C LEU A 43 11.83 21.65 16.07
N LEU A 44 11.00 21.63 15.01
CA LEU A 44 11.48 21.44 13.64
C LEU A 44 12.44 22.55 13.20
N LEU A 45 12.19 23.80 13.59
CA LEU A 45 13.05 24.94 13.24
C LEU A 45 14.44 24.85 13.90
N TYR A 46 14.50 24.39 15.15
CA TYR A 46 15.76 24.18 15.87
C TYR A 46 16.46 22.86 15.54
N SER A 47 15.83 22.01 14.73
CA SER A 47 16.38 20.72 14.38
C SER A 47 17.56 20.83 13.41
N PRO A 48 18.57 19.96 13.52
CA PRO A 48 19.85 20.10 12.83
C PRO A 48 19.81 19.63 11.35
N PHE A 49 18.69 19.85 10.64
CA PHE A 49 18.51 19.43 9.25
C PHE A 49 19.53 20.07 8.30
N PHE A 50 20.09 21.23 8.65
CA PHE A 50 21.09 21.92 7.83
C PHE A 50 22.30 21.05 7.48
N HIS A 51 22.72 20.14 8.37
CA HIS A 51 23.86 19.27 8.10
C HIS A 51 23.64 18.33 6.91
N ILE A 52 22.39 18.01 6.56
CA ILE A 52 22.05 17.16 5.40
C ILE A 52 22.65 17.72 4.13
N LEU A 53 22.71 19.06 3.98
CA LEU A 53 23.22 19.70 2.78
C LEU A 53 24.71 19.37 2.51
N ASN A 54 25.47 19.08 3.56
CA ASN A 54 26.92 18.86 3.50
C ASN A 54 27.31 17.37 3.41
N ILE A 55 26.39 16.45 3.72
CA ILE A 55 26.65 15.01 3.59
C ILE A 55 26.77 14.67 2.10
N PRO A 56 27.82 13.96 1.63
CA PRO A 56 27.97 13.62 0.21
C PRO A 56 27.17 12.36 -0.18
N ASP A 57 27.11 11.37 0.72
CA ASP A 57 26.44 10.10 0.45
C ASP A 57 24.91 10.20 0.60
N VAL A 58 24.20 9.57 -0.34
CA VAL A 58 22.74 9.57 -0.38
C VAL A 58 22.16 8.74 0.75
N ASN A 59 22.76 7.58 1.05
CA ASN A 59 22.27 6.71 2.12
C ASN A 59 22.44 7.38 3.48
N GLU A 60 23.61 7.95 3.76
CA GLU A 60 23.86 8.74 4.97
C GLU A 60 22.89 9.93 5.11
N LYS A 61 22.60 10.68 4.03
CA LYS A 61 21.61 11.76 4.06
C LYS A 61 20.24 11.26 4.50
N VAL A 62 19.76 10.17 3.90
CA VAL A 62 18.44 9.61 4.19
C VAL A 62 18.38 9.06 5.61
N LEU A 63 19.42 8.37 6.05
CA LEU A 63 19.52 7.86 7.42
C LEU A 63 19.49 9.00 8.45
N PHE A 64 20.27 10.05 8.24
CA PHE A 64 20.32 11.20 9.14
C PHE A 64 19.01 12.00 9.15
N PHE A 65 18.40 12.19 7.98
CA PHE A 65 17.07 12.80 7.87
C PHE A 65 16.01 12.01 8.64
N ASN A 66 15.99 10.69 8.44
CA ASN A 66 15.03 9.81 9.11
C ASN A 66 15.26 9.75 10.62
N SER A 67 16.52 9.77 11.09
CA SER A 67 16.82 9.77 12.52
C SER A 67 16.30 11.03 13.20
N ILE A 68 16.53 12.22 12.62
CA ILE A 68 16.01 13.49 13.17
C ILE A 68 14.49 13.42 13.29
N LEU A 69 13.79 13.03 12.21
CA LEU A 69 12.33 12.95 12.24
C LEU A 69 11.83 11.94 13.27
N ARG A 70 12.44 10.75 13.33
CA ARG A 70 12.05 9.73 14.30
C ARG A 70 12.20 10.24 15.73
N ASP A 71 13.33 10.86 16.05
CA ASP A 71 13.62 11.34 17.40
C ASP A 71 12.66 12.47 17.81
N LEU A 72 12.34 13.38 16.88
CA LEU A 72 11.31 14.41 17.08
C LEU A 72 9.92 13.81 17.35
N PHE A 73 9.51 12.84 16.55
CA PHE A 73 8.20 12.21 16.71
C PHE A 73 8.13 11.30 17.93
N ASP A 74 9.23 10.67 18.34
CA ASP A 74 9.26 9.89 19.57
C ASP A 74 9.21 10.79 20.80
N PHE A 75 9.73 12.03 20.71
CA PHE A 75 9.59 13.02 21.76
C PHE A 75 8.16 13.59 21.85
N VAL A 76 7.56 13.99 20.72
CA VAL A 76 6.26 14.68 20.69
C VAL A 76 5.06 13.71 20.70
N ALA A 77 5.19 12.56 20.06
CA ALA A 77 4.13 11.57 19.88
C ALA A 77 4.67 10.13 19.96
N PRO A 78 5.18 9.70 21.14
CA PRO A 78 5.79 8.39 21.30
C PRO A 78 4.83 7.26 20.90
N SER A 79 5.39 6.19 20.33
CA SER A 79 4.61 5.02 19.95
C SER A 79 4.04 4.32 21.19
N LYS A 80 2.75 3.98 21.14
CA LYS A 80 2.06 3.25 22.21
C LYS A 80 1.58 1.90 21.69
N LEU A 81 1.73 0.89 22.53
CA LEU A 81 1.24 -0.46 22.27
C LEU A 81 -0.28 -0.48 22.42
N MET A 82 -0.98 -0.87 21.36
CA MET A 82 -2.43 -1.00 21.36
C MET A 82 -2.86 -2.43 21.10
N LYS A 83 -3.83 -2.89 21.89
CA LYS A 83 -4.52 -4.17 21.67
C LYS A 83 -5.59 -3.97 20.62
N ILE A 84 -5.47 -4.63 19.48
CA ILE A 84 -6.54 -4.70 18.50
C ILE A 84 -7.29 -6.01 18.70
N GLN A 85 -8.51 -5.90 19.24
CA GLN A 85 -9.46 -7.00 19.23
C GLN A 85 -10.26 -6.93 17.93
N LYS A 86 -10.10 -7.94 17.07
CA LYS A 86 -11.05 -8.15 15.98
C LYS A 86 -12.32 -8.75 16.59
N ASN A 87 -13.26 -7.91 17.00
CA ASN A 87 -14.62 -8.32 17.40
C ASN A 87 -15.46 -8.72 16.18
N ARG A 88 -14.90 -9.53 15.28
CA ARG A 88 -15.67 -10.13 14.20
C ARG A 88 -16.27 -11.41 14.75
N PRO A 89 -17.59 -11.61 14.61
CA PRO A 89 -18.16 -12.89 15.00
C PRO A 89 -17.50 -13.99 14.16
N PRO A 90 -17.24 -15.18 14.73
CA PRO A 90 -16.44 -16.22 14.08
C PRO A 90 -17.03 -16.69 12.74
N TRP A 91 -18.34 -16.53 12.55
CA TRP A 91 -19.03 -16.83 11.29
C TRP A 91 -18.79 -15.79 10.18
N LEU A 92 -18.24 -14.61 10.48
CA LEU A 92 -18.01 -13.53 9.51
C LEU A 92 -16.54 -13.48 9.06
N THR A 93 -16.19 -14.40 8.17
CA THR A 93 -14.86 -14.46 7.56
C THR A 93 -14.66 -13.36 6.51
N ASP A 94 -13.40 -13.08 6.12
CA ASP A 94 -13.08 -12.11 5.07
C ASP A 94 -13.77 -12.45 3.73
N ASN A 95 -13.87 -13.74 3.42
CA ASN A 95 -14.58 -14.23 2.23
C ASN A 95 -16.09 -13.91 2.31
N ILE A 96 -16.72 -14.14 3.45
CA ILE A 96 -18.14 -13.83 3.65
C ILE A 96 -18.37 -12.32 3.58
N GLN A 97 -17.48 -11.52 4.18
CA GLN A 97 -17.54 -10.06 4.09
C GLN A 97 -17.36 -9.56 2.64
N LEU A 98 -16.45 -10.17 1.87
CA LEU A 98 -16.25 -9.88 0.46
C LEU A 98 -17.50 -10.19 -0.36
N ILE A 99 -18.10 -11.37 -0.17
CA ILE A 99 -19.34 -11.79 -0.84
C ILE A 99 -20.49 -10.80 -0.52
N ILE A 100 -20.67 -10.44 0.76
CA ILE A 100 -21.67 -9.44 1.18
C ILE A 100 -21.42 -8.10 0.48
N THR A 101 -20.16 -7.66 0.41
CA THR A 101 -19.78 -6.38 -0.20
C THR A 101 -20.04 -6.37 -1.71
N LEU A 102 -19.65 -7.43 -2.41
CA LEU A 102 -19.86 -7.57 -3.85
C LEU A 102 -21.35 -7.58 -4.20
N ARG A 103 -22.15 -8.32 -3.42
CA ARG A 103 -23.60 -8.35 -3.55
C ARG A 103 -24.22 -6.97 -3.37
N ASN A 104 -23.84 -6.26 -2.30
CA ASN A 104 -24.38 -4.92 -2.02
C ASN A 104 -23.99 -3.93 -3.13
N LYS A 105 -22.73 -3.97 -3.60
CA LYS A 105 -22.27 -3.14 -4.72
C LYS A 105 -23.05 -3.42 -6.01
N ALA A 106 -23.28 -4.70 -6.34
CA ALA A 106 -24.04 -5.10 -7.51
C ALA A 106 -25.50 -4.62 -7.44
N PHE A 107 -26.14 -4.76 -6.28
CA PHE A 107 -27.50 -4.28 -6.04
C PHE A 107 -27.61 -2.75 -6.15
N THR A 108 -26.68 -2.01 -5.53
CA THR A 108 -26.64 -0.56 -5.62
C THR A 108 -26.43 -0.09 -7.06
N ARG A 109 -25.54 -0.75 -7.82
CA ARG A 109 -25.31 -0.45 -9.24
C ARG A 109 -26.55 -0.73 -10.10
N CYS A 110 -27.24 -1.84 -9.88
CA CYS A 110 -28.50 -2.18 -10.55
C CYS A 110 -29.57 -1.10 -10.30
N LYS A 111 -29.72 -0.64 -9.05
CA LYS A 111 -30.66 0.43 -8.70
C LYS A 111 -30.36 1.75 -9.40
N ARG A 112 -29.07 2.08 -9.60
CA ARG A 112 -28.64 3.37 -10.19
C ARG A 112 -28.76 3.44 -11.71
N THR A 113 -28.61 2.33 -12.40
CA THR A 113 -28.40 2.33 -13.87
C THR A 113 -29.48 1.60 -14.66
N THR A 114 -30.36 0.85 -13.98
CA THR A 114 -31.53 0.11 -14.53
C THR A 114 -31.29 -0.74 -15.80
N THR A 115 -30.04 -0.95 -16.19
CA THR A 115 -29.65 -1.72 -17.37
C THR A 115 -29.91 -3.22 -17.13
N LEU A 116 -30.39 -3.92 -18.17
CA LEU A 116 -30.64 -5.37 -18.12
C LEU A 116 -29.40 -6.17 -17.70
N ALA A 117 -28.21 -5.78 -18.18
CA ALA A 117 -26.95 -6.43 -17.81
C ALA A 117 -26.63 -6.33 -16.30
N HIS A 118 -26.81 -5.15 -15.69
CA HIS A 118 -26.59 -4.98 -14.25
C HIS A 118 -27.65 -5.70 -13.41
N ARG A 119 -28.89 -5.77 -13.91
CA ARG A 119 -29.96 -6.55 -13.30
C ARG A 119 -29.62 -8.04 -13.28
N GLN A 120 -29.24 -8.61 -14.43
CA GLN A 120 -28.81 -10.00 -14.54
C GLN A 120 -27.62 -10.32 -13.65
N TYR A 121 -26.59 -9.45 -13.62
CA TYR A 121 -25.44 -9.62 -12.73
C TYR A 121 -25.82 -9.67 -11.25
N SER A 122 -26.70 -8.76 -10.79
CA SER A 122 -27.16 -8.75 -9.39
C SER A 122 -27.98 -9.99 -9.03
N LEU A 123 -28.77 -10.53 -9.97
CA LEU A 123 -29.52 -11.77 -9.80
C LEU A 123 -28.59 -12.99 -9.74
N ASN A 124 -27.55 -13.02 -10.59
CA ASN A 124 -26.56 -14.10 -10.59
C ASN A 124 -25.78 -14.17 -9.27
N ILE A 125 -25.36 -13.03 -8.71
CA ILE A 125 -24.71 -13.03 -7.39
C ILE A 125 -25.67 -13.56 -6.31
N ASN A 126 -26.97 -13.26 -6.40
CA ASN A 126 -27.96 -13.77 -5.45
C ASN A 126 -28.30 -15.27 -5.66
N SER A 127 -28.11 -15.79 -6.87
CA SER A 127 -28.37 -17.19 -7.21
C SER A 127 -27.20 -18.14 -6.92
N THR A 128 -25.97 -17.62 -6.73
CA THR A 128 -24.77 -18.39 -6.36
C THR A 128 -24.82 -19.08 -4.98
N LYS A 129 -26.00 -19.18 -4.35
CA LYS A 129 -26.24 -20.00 -3.14
C LYS A 129 -26.03 -21.52 -3.35
N LYS A 130 -25.52 -21.96 -4.50
CA LYS A 130 -25.14 -23.35 -4.73
C LYS A 130 -23.75 -23.38 -5.38
N ASN A 131 -22.82 -24.06 -4.70
CA ASN A 131 -21.50 -24.50 -5.15
C ASN A 131 -20.33 -23.61 -4.70
N ASN A 132 -19.96 -23.78 -3.43
CA ASN A 132 -18.66 -23.38 -2.86
C ASN A 132 -17.49 -24.24 -3.39
N ILE A 133 -17.60 -24.87 -4.56
CA ILE A 133 -16.60 -25.80 -5.06
C ILE A 133 -15.68 -25.01 -5.99
N LEU A 134 -14.48 -24.70 -5.50
CA LEU A 134 -13.41 -24.23 -6.37
C LEU A 134 -13.19 -25.30 -7.45
N PRO A 135 -13.16 -24.94 -8.75
CA PRO A 135 -12.91 -25.91 -9.81
C PRO A 135 -11.64 -26.71 -9.52
N GLU A 136 -11.70 -28.02 -9.71
CA GLU A 136 -10.67 -28.96 -9.23
C GLU A 136 -9.27 -28.67 -9.80
N PHE A 137 -9.20 -28.08 -10.99
CA PHE A 137 -7.95 -27.65 -11.63
C PHE A 137 -7.29 -26.41 -10.99
N LEU A 138 -8.04 -25.60 -10.23
CA LEU A 138 -7.51 -24.44 -9.49
C LEU A 138 -7.14 -24.78 -8.05
N ASN A 139 -7.43 -26.00 -7.59
CA ASN A 139 -7.18 -26.45 -6.22
C ASN A 139 -5.73 -26.93 -5.99
N ARG A 140 -4.85 -26.77 -7.00
CA ARG A 140 -3.48 -27.30 -6.99
C ARG A 140 -2.43 -26.18 -7.14
N PRO A 141 -2.22 -25.35 -6.09
CA PRO A 141 -1.35 -24.18 -6.18
C PRO A 141 0.10 -24.53 -6.54
N ASN A 142 0.58 -25.68 -6.09
CA ASN A 142 1.94 -26.15 -6.39
C ASN A 142 2.11 -26.51 -7.87
N GLU A 143 1.08 -27.07 -8.52
CA GLU A 143 1.13 -27.39 -9.95
C GLU A 143 1.15 -26.11 -10.78
N ILE A 144 0.33 -25.12 -10.41
CA ILE A 144 0.32 -23.79 -11.03
C ILE A 144 1.70 -23.12 -10.89
N ASN A 145 2.26 -23.12 -9.68
CA ASN A 145 3.55 -22.52 -9.42
C ASN A 145 4.67 -23.25 -10.19
N SER A 146 4.60 -24.59 -10.25
CA SER A 146 5.56 -25.39 -11.02
C SER A 146 5.50 -25.10 -12.52
N HIS A 147 4.30 -24.85 -13.08
CA HIS A 147 4.14 -24.47 -14.49
C HIS A 147 4.75 -23.09 -14.80
N PHE A 148 4.63 -22.12 -13.89
CA PHE A 148 5.27 -20.81 -14.05
C PHE A 148 6.79 -20.90 -13.88
N LEU A 149 7.29 -21.71 -12.95
CA LEU A 149 8.72 -21.95 -12.76
C LEU A 149 9.34 -22.74 -13.93
N SER A 150 8.64 -23.74 -14.48
CA SER A 150 9.12 -24.52 -15.62
C SER A 150 9.21 -23.67 -16.88
N ASN A 151 8.28 -22.75 -17.10
CA ASN A 151 8.33 -21.82 -18.24
C ASN A 151 9.44 -20.77 -18.08
N ALA A 152 9.67 -20.26 -16.86
CA ALA A 152 10.76 -19.32 -16.60
C ALA A 152 12.16 -19.94 -16.71
N LEU A 153 12.28 -21.24 -16.44
CA LEU A 153 13.52 -22.04 -16.55
C LEU A 153 13.63 -22.80 -17.87
N THR A 154 12.76 -22.55 -18.86
CA THR A 154 13.04 -23.04 -20.21
C THR A 154 14.38 -22.44 -20.62
N ASN A 155 15.37 -23.32 -20.77
CA ASN A 155 16.63 -23.07 -21.48
C ASN A 155 16.29 -22.74 -22.93
N MET A 156 15.63 -21.61 -23.17
CA MET A 156 15.46 -21.06 -24.50
C MET A 156 16.89 -20.84 -25.01
N PRO A 157 17.31 -21.52 -26.08
CA PRO A 157 18.64 -21.31 -26.63
C PRO A 157 18.76 -19.82 -26.92
N LEU A 158 19.88 -19.22 -26.48
CA LEU A 158 20.17 -17.80 -26.70
C LEU A 158 19.91 -17.50 -28.18
N ASN A 159 18.88 -16.71 -28.46
CA ASN A 159 18.52 -16.41 -29.84
C ASN A 159 19.55 -15.42 -30.39
N LEU A 160 20.64 -15.95 -30.93
CA LEU A 160 21.76 -15.22 -31.51
C LEU A 160 21.30 -14.22 -32.57
N ASN A 161 20.24 -14.53 -33.33
CA ASN A 161 19.67 -13.62 -34.31
C ASN A 161 19.00 -12.42 -33.67
N LEU A 162 18.28 -12.62 -32.56
CA LEU A 162 17.65 -11.55 -31.80
C LEU A 162 18.72 -10.67 -31.12
N LEU A 163 19.78 -11.27 -30.58
CA LEU A 163 20.92 -10.54 -30.02
C LEU A 163 21.65 -9.72 -31.10
N HIS A 164 21.90 -10.32 -32.27
CA HIS A 164 22.48 -9.60 -33.41
C HIS A 164 21.57 -8.49 -33.91
N PHE A 165 20.25 -8.72 -33.94
CA PHE A 165 19.26 -7.71 -34.32
C PHE A 165 19.32 -6.51 -33.39
N TYR A 166 19.32 -6.70 -32.06
CA TYR A 166 19.40 -5.57 -31.13
C TYR A 166 20.76 -4.86 -31.18
N ASN A 167 21.87 -5.59 -31.30
CA ASN A 167 23.20 -5.00 -31.44
C ASN A 167 23.36 -4.20 -32.74
N ASN A 168 22.74 -4.65 -33.83
CA ASN A 168 22.82 -3.99 -35.14
C ASN A 168 21.78 -2.86 -35.29
N ASN A 169 20.67 -2.90 -34.56
CA ASN A 169 19.62 -1.88 -34.58
C ASN A 169 19.72 -0.90 -33.39
N VAL A 170 20.91 -0.71 -32.84
CA VAL A 170 21.15 0.40 -31.91
C VAL A 170 21.12 1.70 -32.71
N ARG A 171 20.13 2.56 -32.46
CA ARG A 171 20.11 3.91 -33.01
C ARG A 171 21.28 4.69 -32.40
N LYS A 172 22.27 5.08 -33.21
CA LYS A 172 23.49 5.77 -32.73
C LYS A 172 23.38 7.30 -32.76
N ASN A 173 22.36 7.84 -33.41
CA ASN A 173 22.19 9.28 -33.63
C ASN A 173 20.93 9.80 -32.92
N PHE A 174 20.97 9.88 -31.59
CA PHE A 174 19.96 10.60 -30.83
C PHE A 174 20.37 12.08 -30.74
N SER A 175 19.50 12.99 -31.19
CA SER A 175 19.71 14.44 -31.03
C SER A 175 19.51 14.91 -29.58
N HIS A 176 18.78 14.15 -28.78
CA HIS A 176 18.53 14.42 -27.37
C HIS A 176 18.92 13.19 -26.54
N LEU A 177 20.05 13.28 -25.83
CA LEU A 177 20.33 12.34 -24.74
C LEU A 177 19.34 12.63 -23.61
N PHE A 178 18.72 11.58 -23.07
CA PHE A 178 17.98 11.66 -21.82
C PHE A 178 18.97 12.06 -20.70
N LYS A 179 18.72 13.18 -20.04
CA LYS A 179 19.51 13.67 -18.91
C LYS A 179 18.58 14.01 -17.77
N PHE A 180 19.00 13.65 -16.56
CA PHE A 180 18.34 14.11 -15.36
C PHE A 180 18.65 15.59 -15.12
N GLU A 181 17.62 16.34 -14.76
CA GLU A 181 17.72 17.73 -14.33
C GLU A 181 17.35 17.81 -12.86
N THR A 182 17.96 18.75 -12.15
CA THR A 182 17.60 19.01 -10.75
C THR A 182 16.15 19.47 -10.64
N VAL A 183 15.48 19.05 -9.59
CA VAL A 183 14.11 19.43 -9.26
C VAL A 183 14.08 20.59 -8.27
N GLY A 184 13.02 21.40 -8.35
CA GLY A 184 12.76 22.51 -7.43
C GLY A 184 11.86 22.09 -6.25
N GLU A 185 11.90 22.89 -5.18
CA GLU A 185 11.18 22.62 -3.93
C GLU A 185 9.66 22.55 -4.10
N ILE A 186 9.09 23.43 -4.93
CA ILE A 186 7.64 23.48 -5.19
C ILE A 186 7.18 22.16 -5.83
N PHE A 187 7.95 21.64 -6.78
CA PHE A 187 7.64 20.39 -7.46
C PHE A 187 7.74 19.20 -6.50
N VAL A 188 8.78 19.16 -5.67
CA VAL A 188 8.93 18.12 -4.64
C VAL A 188 7.77 18.15 -3.64
N TYR A 189 7.33 19.34 -3.23
CA TYR A 189 6.17 19.48 -2.36
C TYR A 189 4.88 18.96 -3.02
N GLN A 190 4.66 19.26 -4.30
CA GLN A 190 3.53 18.71 -5.06
C GLN A 190 3.57 17.18 -5.12
N LEU A 191 4.75 16.61 -5.41
CA LEU A 191 4.92 15.15 -5.42
C LEU A 191 4.62 14.51 -4.06
N LEU A 192 5.03 15.15 -2.96
CA LEU A 192 4.73 14.66 -1.61
C LEU A 192 3.21 14.61 -1.34
N LEU A 193 2.45 15.59 -1.84
CA LEU A 193 0.99 15.63 -1.71
C LEU A 193 0.28 14.54 -2.54
N GLU A 194 0.88 14.11 -3.66
CA GLU A 194 0.31 13.08 -4.54
C GLU A 194 0.42 11.66 -3.97
N ILE A 195 1.28 11.44 -2.96
CA ILE A 195 1.47 10.12 -2.33
C ILE A 195 0.19 9.71 -1.56
N LYS A 196 -0.52 8.71 -2.11
CA LYS A 196 -1.76 8.17 -1.52
C LYS A 196 -1.54 7.17 -0.39
N SER A 197 -0.37 6.53 -0.35
CA SER A 197 -0.11 5.46 0.62
C SER A 197 0.19 6.02 2.01
N LYS A 198 -0.61 5.59 3.00
CA LYS A 198 -0.40 5.93 4.41
C LYS A 198 0.43 4.91 5.18
N SER A 199 0.94 3.89 4.48
CA SER A 199 1.75 2.84 5.10
C SER A 199 3.05 3.41 5.67
N THR A 200 3.47 2.86 6.81
CA THR A 200 4.80 3.05 7.39
C THR A 200 5.79 2.16 6.64
N GLY A 201 6.94 2.70 6.23
CA GLY A 201 8.03 1.89 5.69
C GLY A 201 8.87 1.24 6.80
N SER A 202 10.01 0.67 6.43
CA SER A 202 11.06 0.21 7.36
C SER A 202 11.58 1.34 8.29
N ASP A 203 11.43 2.58 7.86
CA ASP A 203 11.77 3.81 8.56
C ASP A 203 10.80 4.20 9.69
N LEU A 204 9.64 3.53 9.80
CA LEU A 204 8.56 3.86 10.74
C LEU A 204 8.01 5.29 10.60
N LEU A 205 8.26 5.97 9.48
CA LEU A 205 7.71 7.28 9.18
C LEU A 205 6.50 7.12 8.26
N THR A 206 5.41 7.85 8.48
CA THR A 206 4.26 7.92 7.56
C THR A 206 4.36 9.13 6.63
N ILE A 207 3.64 9.12 5.51
CA ILE A 207 3.54 10.32 4.68
C ILE A 207 2.89 11.48 5.44
N ASP A 208 1.89 11.18 6.28
CA ASP A 208 1.23 12.17 7.12
C ASP A 208 2.24 12.87 8.06
N MET A 209 3.23 12.13 8.60
CA MET A 209 4.32 12.69 9.41
C MET A 209 5.25 13.62 8.63
N ILE A 210 5.62 13.23 7.41
CA ILE A 210 6.45 14.06 6.53
C ILE A 210 5.69 15.35 6.16
N LEU A 211 4.41 15.22 5.78
CA LEU A 211 3.57 16.37 5.42
C LEU A 211 3.35 17.35 6.58
N MET A 212 3.27 16.86 7.83
CA MET A 212 3.21 17.74 9.01
C MET A 212 4.47 18.59 9.21
N CYS A 213 5.61 18.15 8.66
CA CYS A 213 6.87 18.89 8.73
C CYS A 213 7.03 19.88 7.55
N CYS A 214 6.18 19.78 6.52
CA CYS A 214 6.17 20.73 5.42
C CYS A 214 5.56 22.07 5.86
N PRO A 215 6.07 23.21 5.37
CA PRO A 215 7.07 23.35 4.30
C PRO A 215 8.53 23.28 4.76
N LEU A 216 8.82 23.28 6.06
CA LEU A 216 10.17 23.47 6.63
C LEU A 216 11.21 22.45 6.14
N ILE A 217 10.79 21.21 5.91
CA ILE A 217 11.70 20.13 5.51
C ILE A 217 11.89 19.99 3.99
N VAL A 218 11.07 20.67 3.18
CA VAL A 218 11.00 20.43 1.71
C VAL A 218 12.34 20.70 1.04
N ARG A 219 13.07 21.74 1.48
CA ARG A 219 14.41 22.07 0.99
C ARG A 219 15.39 20.90 1.16
N TYR A 220 15.35 20.21 2.30
CA TYR A 220 16.25 19.10 2.58
C TYR A 220 15.87 17.86 1.79
N VAL A 221 14.57 17.56 1.66
CA VAL A 221 14.08 16.48 0.78
C VAL A 221 14.48 16.74 -0.67
N THR A 222 14.38 17.98 -1.13
CA THR A 222 14.80 18.39 -2.49
C THR A 222 16.30 18.19 -2.69
N ASN A 223 17.12 18.52 -1.70
CA ASN A 223 18.55 18.27 -1.75
C ASN A 223 18.88 16.77 -1.84
N ILE A 224 18.19 15.93 -1.06
CA ILE A 224 18.35 14.47 -1.13
C ILE A 224 18.05 13.98 -2.55
N ILE A 225 16.88 14.34 -3.09
CA ILE A 225 16.47 13.94 -4.45
C ILE A 225 17.48 14.40 -5.50
N ASN A 226 17.92 15.67 -5.43
CA ASN A 226 18.91 16.20 -6.37
C ASN A 226 20.27 15.50 -6.26
N THR A 227 20.64 15.03 -5.06
CA THR A 227 21.86 14.23 -4.89
C THR A 227 21.71 12.85 -5.53
N CYS A 228 20.54 12.20 -5.37
CA CYS A 228 20.23 10.95 -6.07
C CYS A 228 20.34 11.11 -7.59
N LEU A 229 19.75 12.18 -8.13
CA LEU A 229 19.75 12.47 -9.57
C LEU A 229 21.16 12.80 -10.10
N ALA A 230 21.96 13.56 -9.35
CA ALA A 230 23.31 13.92 -9.76
C ALA A 230 24.25 12.70 -9.75
N ASN A 231 24.14 11.83 -8.74
CA ASN A 231 25.01 10.68 -8.59
C ASN A 231 24.49 9.43 -9.32
N ASN A 232 23.26 9.45 -9.84
CA ASN A 232 22.54 8.28 -10.37
C ASN A 232 22.47 7.12 -9.37
N VAL A 233 22.35 7.44 -8.07
CA VAL A 233 22.27 6.47 -6.97
C VAL A 233 20.92 6.61 -6.29
N PHE A 234 20.32 5.48 -5.97
CA PHE A 234 19.09 5.41 -5.18
C PHE A 234 19.40 4.94 -3.76
N PRO A 235 18.76 5.52 -2.73
CA PRO A 235 18.94 5.08 -1.36
C PRO A 235 18.37 3.68 -1.14
N ASP A 236 19.13 2.82 -0.46
CA ASP A 236 18.77 1.42 -0.21
C ASP A 236 17.58 1.29 0.78
N ALA A 237 17.42 2.28 1.65
CA ALA A 237 16.55 2.18 2.82
C ALA A 237 15.16 2.83 2.66
N SER A 238 14.84 3.46 1.52
CA SER A 238 13.64 4.32 1.43
C SER A 238 12.69 3.97 0.29
N GLU A 239 11.73 3.09 0.59
CA GLU A 239 10.60 2.74 -0.29
C GLU A 239 9.76 3.94 -0.75
N LYS A 240 9.81 5.08 -0.03
CA LYS A 240 9.02 6.29 -0.33
C LYS A 240 9.73 7.28 -1.24
N LEU A 241 11.04 7.49 -1.03
CA LEU A 241 11.86 8.29 -1.94
C LEU A 241 12.03 7.57 -3.29
N GLU A 242 12.06 6.23 -3.28
CA GLU A 242 12.01 5.42 -4.48
C GLU A 242 10.72 5.67 -5.28
N LYS A 243 9.55 5.64 -4.62
CA LYS A 243 8.26 5.98 -5.27
C LYS A 243 8.23 7.41 -5.82
N LEU A 244 8.83 8.38 -5.14
CA LEU A 244 8.94 9.76 -5.63
C LEU A 244 9.76 9.85 -6.92
N LEU A 245 10.85 9.08 -7.01
CA LEU A 245 11.70 9.02 -8.18
C LEU A 245 11.09 8.17 -9.32
N GLU A 246 10.35 7.11 -9.02
CA GLU A 246 9.54 6.38 -10.00
C GLU A 246 8.47 7.28 -10.62
N PHE A 247 7.77 8.08 -9.81
CA PHE A 247 6.81 9.06 -10.33
C PHE A 247 7.47 10.09 -11.25
N TYR A 248 8.69 10.55 -10.93
CA TYR A 248 9.46 11.42 -11.80
C TYR A 248 9.80 10.76 -13.16
N ARG A 249 10.12 9.45 -13.16
CA ARG A 249 10.38 8.69 -14.41
C ARG A 249 9.17 8.63 -15.34
N PHE A 250 7.94 8.75 -14.84
CA PHE A 250 6.73 8.72 -15.67
C PHE A 250 6.30 10.10 -16.20
N LEU A 251 6.89 11.20 -15.70
CA LEU A 251 6.48 12.57 -16.03
C LEU A 251 7.34 13.24 -17.11
N LYS A 252 8.37 12.58 -17.65
CA LYS A 252 9.21 13.01 -18.78
C LYS A 252 9.35 11.90 -19.80
#